data_AF-A0A839AUT5-F1
#
_entry.id   AF-A0A839AUT5-F1
#
_cell.length_a   1.000
_cell.length_b   1.000
_cell.length_c   1.000
_cell.angle_alpha   90.00
_cell.angle_beta   90.00
_cell.angle_gamma   90.00
#
_symmetry.space_group_name_H-M   'P 1'
#
loop_
_entity.id
_entity.type
_entity.pdbx_description
1 polymer ?
#
loop_
_entity_poly.entity_id
_entity_poly.type
_entity_poly.pdbx_seq_one_letter_code
_entity_poly.pdbx_strand_id
1 'polypeptide(L)'
;MKLTILLIIIIIVIIGISRTKKKGEVQELPILEPKTLNVQIDNGINEMLDLIINNLRKENKSFLTNIISNNIVLFQLTHPSMFEITKPSNNEFGITISLNFGGEPKMQEKFQELDFSSSYKYYEYQKIPTYLKNNGTNLKNLEFEIKEILNKVYSLDNQTNIEVEIYDQGPIQYIIPN
;
A
#
# COMPACT_ATOMS: atom_id res chain seq x y z
N MET A 1 17.87 -4.03 -34.28
CA MET A 1 17.38 -4.44 -32.95
C MET A 1 18.14 -3.63 -31.91
N LYS A 2 17.60 -2.48 -31.46
CA LYS A 2 18.24 -1.63 -30.44
C LYS A 2 17.18 -1.14 -29.46
N LEU A 3 17.26 -1.75 -28.27
CA LEU A 3 16.90 -1.29 -26.94
C LEU A 3 16.11 0.03 -26.86
N THR A 4 14.80 -0.08 -26.66
CA THR A 4 13.97 1.01 -26.13
C THR A 4 14.12 1.00 -24.62
N ILE A 5 14.83 1.98 -24.07
CA ILE A 5 14.90 2.22 -22.63
C ILE A 5 13.52 2.74 -22.22
N LEU A 6 12.73 1.89 -21.58
CA LEU A 6 11.48 2.30 -20.93
C LEU A 6 11.87 2.90 -19.58
N LEU A 7 11.86 4.23 -19.52
CA LEU A 7 12.02 5.00 -18.29
C LEU A 7 10.73 4.82 -17.48
N ILE A 8 10.73 3.88 -16.53
CA ILE A 8 9.63 3.73 -15.55
C ILE A 8 9.79 4.88 -14.55
N ILE A 9 8.86 5.83 -14.59
CA ILE A 9 8.76 6.90 -13.61
C ILE A 9 8.33 6.26 -12.29
N ILE A 10 9.26 6.08 -11.36
CA ILE A 10 8.98 5.72 -9.98
C ILE A 10 8.29 6.93 -9.34
N ILE A 11 6.97 6.91 -9.24
CA ILE A 11 6.23 7.85 -8.40
C ILE A 11 6.38 7.34 -6.96
N ILE A 12 7.42 7.81 -6.27
CA ILE A 12 7.48 7.68 -4.81
C ILE A 12 6.40 8.62 -4.27
N VAL A 13 5.26 8.06 -3.84
CA VAL A 13 4.25 8.79 -3.08
C VAL A 13 4.78 8.96 -1.66
N ILE A 14 5.67 9.95 -1.47
CA ILE A 14 5.89 10.53 -0.14
C ILE A 14 4.72 11.50 0.06
N ILE A 15 3.71 11.11 0.83
CA ILE A 15 2.74 12.07 1.35
C ILE A 15 3.46 12.89 2.43
N GLY A 16 4.32 13.79 2.00
CA GLY A 16 4.90 14.82 2.83
C GLY A 16 3.82 15.86 3.09
N ILE A 17 3.13 15.74 4.23
CA ILE A 17 2.29 16.82 4.74
C ILE A 17 3.22 17.99 5.05
N SER A 18 3.35 18.93 4.10
CA SER A 18 4.08 20.19 4.29
C SER A 18 3.40 20.96 5.42
N ARG A 19 4.06 21.02 6.58
CA ARG A 19 3.64 21.86 7.70
C ARG A 19 3.98 23.31 7.38
N THR A 20 3.00 24.12 7.00
CA THR A 20 3.14 25.58 7.11
C THR A 20 2.86 25.99 8.56
N LYS A 21 3.90 26.06 9.40
CA LYS A 21 3.90 26.96 10.56
C LYS A 21 4.65 28.24 10.17
N LYS A 22 4.09 29.38 10.58
CA LYS A 22 4.52 30.74 10.23
C LYS A 22 6.05 30.91 10.19
N LYS A 23 6.50 31.50 9.08
CA LYS A 23 7.80 32.17 8.82
C LYS A 23 9.07 31.34 9.10
N GLY A 24 9.59 30.73 8.03
CA GLY A 24 11.02 30.86 7.70
C GLY A 24 11.92 29.65 7.89
N GLU A 25 11.48 28.58 8.54
CA GLU A 25 12.28 27.36 8.67
C GLU A 25 11.49 26.17 8.15
N VAL A 26 11.91 25.63 6.99
CA VAL A 26 11.50 24.30 6.55
C VAL A 26 12.21 23.34 7.49
N GLN A 27 11.51 22.92 8.55
CA GLN A 27 11.98 21.84 9.38
C GLN A 27 11.86 20.57 8.53
N GLU A 28 12.98 20.11 7.96
CA GLU A 28 13.05 18.81 7.33
C GLU A 28 12.58 17.78 8.35
N LEU A 29 11.45 17.13 8.06
CA LEU A 29 11.00 16.02 8.87
C LEU A 29 12.10 14.95 8.80
N PRO A 30 12.50 14.33 9.92
CA PRO A 30 13.48 13.26 9.89
C PRO A 30 12.99 12.20 8.91
N ILE A 31 13.83 11.86 7.93
CA ILE A 31 13.56 10.77 6.99
C ILE A 31 13.58 9.49 7.85
N LEU A 32 12.39 8.95 8.11
CA LEU A 32 12.28 7.63 8.72
C LEU A 32 12.68 6.61 7.66
N GLU A 33 13.81 5.94 7.85
CA GLU A 33 14.23 4.86 6.96
C GLU A 33 13.18 3.74 7.00
N PRO A 34 12.76 3.22 5.84
CA PRO A 34 11.83 2.11 5.81
C PRO A 34 12.45 0.86 6.43
N LYS A 35 11.63 0.06 7.10
CA LYS A 35 12.00 -1.30 7.44
C LYS A 35 11.79 -2.18 6.21
N THR A 36 12.87 -2.69 5.64
CA THR A 36 12.83 -3.59 4.48
C THR A 36 12.87 -5.06 4.91
N LEU A 37 12.05 -5.89 4.27
CA LEU A 37 11.98 -7.33 4.46
C LEU A 37 12.02 -8.02 3.09
N ASN A 38 12.67 -9.17 3.01
CA ASN A 38 12.55 -10.07 1.88
C ASN A 38 11.72 -11.27 2.35
N VAL A 39 10.57 -11.49 1.71
CA VAL A 39 9.60 -12.50 2.14
C VAL A 39 9.26 -13.42 0.96
N GLN A 40 9.24 -14.73 1.23
CA GLN A 40 8.70 -15.69 0.28
C GLN A 40 7.17 -15.68 0.34
N ILE A 41 6.48 -15.64 -0.81
CA ILE A 41 5.02 -15.45 -0.87
C ILE A 41 4.25 -16.48 -0.01
N ASP A 42 4.65 -17.76 -0.01
CA ASP A 42 3.88 -18.81 0.65
C ASP A 42 3.79 -18.64 2.18
N ASN A 43 4.87 -18.21 2.82
CA ASN A 43 4.95 -18.17 4.29
C ASN A 43 5.17 -16.76 4.85
N GLY A 44 5.83 -15.88 4.10
CA GLY A 44 6.29 -14.59 4.61
C GLY A 44 5.25 -13.46 4.55
N ILE A 45 4.13 -13.64 3.83
CA ILE A 45 3.02 -12.66 3.87
C ILE A 45 2.40 -12.58 5.27
N ASN A 46 2.21 -13.72 5.95
CA ASN A 46 1.68 -13.73 7.32
C ASN A 46 2.63 -13.06 8.30
N GLU A 47 3.93 -13.37 8.21
CA GLU A 47 4.94 -12.74 9.07
C GLU A 47 4.99 -11.22 8.86
N MET A 48 4.89 -10.77 7.61
CA MET A 48 4.78 -9.35 7.28
C MET A 48 3.53 -8.72 7.90
N LEU A 49 2.35 -9.33 7.74
CA LEU A 49 1.10 -8.80 8.27
C LEU A 49 1.12 -8.74 9.80
N ASP A 50 1.62 -9.78 10.46
CA ASP A 50 1.80 -9.81 11.91
C ASP A 50 2.72 -8.70 12.39
N LEU A 51 3.82 -8.45 11.66
CA LEU A 51 4.74 -7.37 11.97
C LEU A 51 4.07 -5.99 11.86
N ILE A 52 3.27 -5.75 10.81
CA ILE A 52 2.51 -4.50 10.63
C ILE A 52 1.56 -4.32 11.81
N ILE A 53 0.75 -5.33 12.13
CA ILE A 53 -0.24 -5.24 13.20
C ILE A 53 0.43 -5.04 14.55
N ASN A 54 1.43 -5.86 14.90
CA ASN A 54 2.05 -5.82 16.23
C ASN A 54 2.79 -4.52 16.50
N ASN A 55 3.40 -3.91 15.47
CA ASN A 55 4.16 -2.66 15.63
C ASN A 55 3.29 -1.41 15.58
N LEU A 56 2.24 -1.40 14.76
CA LEU A 56 1.55 -0.16 14.38
C LEU A 56 0.15 -0.05 14.99
N ARG A 57 -0.49 -1.17 15.36
CA ARG A 57 -1.86 -1.16 15.91
C ARG A 57 -1.94 -0.54 17.30
N LYS A 58 -0.97 -0.80 18.18
CA LYS A 58 -1.03 -0.38 19.59
C LYS A 58 -1.17 1.14 19.74
N GLU A 59 -0.50 1.89 18.87
CA GLU A 59 -0.52 3.35 18.84
C GLU A 59 -1.40 3.91 17.72
N ASN A 60 -2.14 3.04 17.01
CA ASN A 60 -2.93 3.38 15.83
C ASN A 60 -2.14 4.27 14.85
N LYS A 61 -0.93 3.84 14.50
CA LYS A 61 -0.04 4.61 13.63
C LYS A 61 -0.51 4.54 12.19
N SER A 62 -0.39 5.66 11.49
CA SER A 62 -0.47 5.67 10.04
C SER A 62 0.75 4.95 9.47
N PHE A 63 0.57 4.23 8.38
CA PHE A 63 1.63 3.47 7.76
C PHE A 63 1.41 3.31 6.27
N LEU A 64 2.51 3.09 5.56
CA LEU A 64 2.54 2.72 4.16
C LEU A 64 3.48 1.52 4.03
N THR A 65 3.02 0.47 3.37
CA THR A 65 3.82 -0.72 3.08
C THR A 65 3.82 -0.94 1.58
N ASN A 66 4.98 -0.89 0.94
CA ASN A 66 5.12 -1.23 -0.47
C ASN A 66 5.33 -2.74 -0.61
N ILE A 67 4.62 -3.36 -1.56
CA ILE A 67 4.89 -4.72 -2.02
C ILE A 67 5.63 -4.62 -3.35
N ILE A 68 6.87 -5.11 -3.39
CA ILE A 68 7.83 -4.82 -4.46
C ILE A 68 8.32 -6.13 -5.09
N SER A 69 8.41 -6.15 -6.42
CA SER A 69 9.09 -7.20 -7.17
C SER A 69 9.87 -6.58 -8.33
N ASN A 70 11.10 -7.04 -8.56
CA ASN A 70 11.97 -6.53 -9.62
C ASN A 70 12.12 -4.99 -9.62
N ASN A 71 12.26 -4.38 -8.44
CA ASN A 71 12.33 -2.93 -8.23
C ASN A 71 11.08 -2.14 -8.68
N ILE A 72 9.93 -2.81 -8.79
CA ILE A 72 8.64 -2.19 -9.12
C ILE A 72 7.68 -2.39 -7.95
N VAL A 73 7.07 -1.29 -7.48
CA VAL A 73 5.96 -1.35 -6.51
C VAL A 73 4.75 -1.93 -7.23
N LEU A 74 4.32 -3.12 -6.82
CA LEU A 74 3.15 -3.78 -7.38
C LEU A 74 1.88 -3.16 -6.82
N PHE A 75 1.79 -3.07 -5.49
CA PHE A 75 0.69 -2.45 -4.77
C PHE A 75 1.10 -2.08 -3.35
N GLN A 76 0.21 -1.42 -2.63
CA GLN A 76 0.49 -0.90 -1.29
C GLN A 76 -0.52 -1.37 -0.26
N LEU A 77 -0.05 -1.59 0.97
CA LEU A 77 -0.89 -1.71 2.15
C LEU A 77 -0.80 -0.40 2.94
N THR A 78 -1.93 0.16 3.34
CA THR A 78 -1.98 1.48 3.99
C THR A 78 -2.95 1.49 5.15
N HIS A 79 -2.77 2.46 6.05
CA HIS A 79 -3.80 2.73 7.04
C HIS A 79 -5.09 3.27 6.34
N PRO A 80 -6.30 2.79 6.70
CA PRO A 80 -7.55 3.21 6.05
C PRO A 80 -7.80 4.72 6.05
N SER A 81 -7.29 5.45 7.03
CA SER A 81 -7.41 6.91 7.12
C SER A 81 -6.58 7.68 6.09
N MET A 82 -5.71 7.01 5.33
CA MET A 82 -4.94 7.67 4.26
C MET A 82 -5.82 8.06 3.06
N PHE A 83 -6.97 7.42 2.89
CA PHE A 83 -7.93 7.73 1.82
C PHE A 83 -9.33 7.90 2.38
N GLU A 84 -9.97 9.03 2.08
CA GLU A 84 -11.33 9.32 2.55
C GLU A 84 -12.35 8.24 2.14
N ILE A 85 -12.16 7.57 1.00
CA ILE A 85 -13.09 6.53 0.54
C ILE A 85 -13.01 5.23 1.34
N THR A 86 -11.91 4.98 2.06
CA THR A 86 -11.70 3.79 2.91
C THR A 86 -11.73 4.10 4.41
N LYS A 87 -11.72 5.38 4.76
CA LYS A 87 -11.60 5.87 6.13
C LYS A 87 -12.85 5.48 6.94
N PRO A 88 -12.68 4.71 8.03
CA PRO A 88 -13.77 4.43 8.95
C PRO A 88 -14.10 5.70 9.77
N SER A 89 -15.35 5.83 10.19
CA SER A 89 -15.85 7.03 10.90
C SER A 89 -15.12 7.31 12.22
N ASN A 90 -14.62 6.27 12.88
CA ASN A 90 -13.88 6.32 14.14
C ASN A 90 -12.34 6.34 13.94
N ASN A 91 -11.84 6.34 12.70
CA ASN A 91 -10.41 6.14 12.38
C ASN A 91 -9.81 4.90 13.04
N GLU A 92 -10.58 3.82 13.20
CA GLU A 92 -10.04 2.56 13.74
C GLU A 92 -8.92 2.00 12.86
N PHE A 93 -8.01 1.29 13.53
CA PHE A 93 -6.91 0.61 12.88
C PHE A 93 -7.44 -0.45 11.90
N GLY A 94 -6.87 -0.45 10.70
CA GLY A 94 -7.10 -1.49 9.71
C GLY A 94 -5.99 -1.50 8.67
N ILE A 95 -6.17 -2.33 7.65
CA ILE A 95 -5.27 -2.45 6.51
C ILE A 95 -6.10 -2.29 5.23
N THR A 96 -5.77 -1.27 4.46
CA THR A 96 -6.30 -1.03 3.13
C THR A 96 -5.33 -1.55 2.08
N ILE A 97 -5.81 -2.40 1.16
CA ILE A 97 -5.06 -2.74 -0.06
C ILE A 97 -5.34 -1.65 -1.10
N SER A 98 -4.26 -1.10 -1.67
CA SER A 98 -4.27 -0.06 -2.70
C SER A 98 -3.56 -0.55 -3.95
N LEU A 99 -4.33 -0.77 -5.01
CA LEU A 99 -3.86 -1.22 -6.32
C LEU A 99 -3.96 -0.09 -7.32
N ASN A 100 -2.87 0.24 -8.00
CA ASN A 100 -2.80 1.27 -9.02
C ASN A 100 -2.27 0.65 -10.32
N PHE A 101 -2.98 0.83 -11.43
CA PHE A 101 -2.65 0.20 -12.72
C PHE A 101 -2.16 1.20 -13.76
N GLY A 102 -1.29 2.13 -13.34
CA GLY A 102 -0.72 3.17 -14.20
C GLY A 102 -0.03 2.60 -15.44
N GLY A 103 -0.71 2.67 -16.59
CA GLY A 103 -0.19 2.15 -17.86
C GLY A 103 -0.22 0.63 -18.00
N GLU A 104 -0.93 -0.09 -17.12
CA GLU A 104 -0.97 -1.56 -17.09
C GLU A 104 -2.39 -2.14 -17.26
N PRO A 105 -3.06 -1.91 -18.41
CA PRO A 105 -4.45 -2.34 -18.61
C PRO A 105 -4.67 -3.84 -18.45
N LYS A 106 -3.69 -4.67 -18.84
CA LYS A 106 -3.77 -6.14 -18.68
C LYS A 106 -3.79 -6.58 -17.22
N MET A 107 -3.08 -5.88 -16.33
CA MET A 107 -3.08 -6.20 -14.90
C MET A 107 -4.40 -5.77 -14.27
N GLN A 108 -4.94 -4.64 -14.70
CA GLN A 108 -6.28 -4.21 -14.30
C GLN A 108 -7.35 -5.23 -14.69
N GLU A 109 -7.33 -5.71 -15.94
CA GLU A 109 -8.27 -6.74 -16.43
C GLU A 109 -8.19 -8.01 -15.58
N LYS A 110 -6.99 -8.54 -15.36
CA LYS A 110 -6.78 -9.71 -14.49
C LYS A 110 -7.27 -9.50 -13.06
N PHE A 111 -7.09 -8.29 -12.51
CA PHE A 111 -7.60 -7.98 -11.19
C PHE A 111 -9.14 -7.98 -11.16
N GLN A 112 -9.78 -7.42 -12.19
CA GLN A 112 -11.24 -7.41 -12.30
C GLN A 112 -11.85 -8.81 -12.42
N GLU A 113 -11.10 -9.78 -12.96
CA GLU A 113 -11.51 -11.18 -13.05
C GLU A 113 -11.49 -11.94 -11.70
N LEU A 114 -10.89 -11.37 -10.64
CA LEU A 114 -10.89 -12.00 -9.32
C LEU A 114 -12.27 -11.90 -8.65
N ASP A 115 -12.73 -12.97 -7.99
CA ASP A 115 -14.06 -13.04 -7.37
C ASP A 115 -14.33 -11.90 -6.36
N PHE A 116 -13.28 -11.48 -5.64
CA PHE A 116 -13.38 -10.41 -4.64
C PHE A 116 -13.18 -9.00 -5.20
N SER A 117 -12.85 -8.84 -6.49
CA SER A 117 -12.55 -7.54 -7.11
C SER A 117 -13.71 -6.55 -6.97
N SER A 118 -14.94 -7.05 -7.07
CA SER A 118 -16.18 -6.28 -6.91
C SER A 118 -16.34 -5.61 -5.55
N SER A 119 -15.60 -6.05 -4.53
CA SER A 119 -15.60 -5.45 -3.19
C SER A 119 -14.65 -4.26 -3.05
N TYR A 120 -13.82 -3.98 -4.06
CA TYR A 120 -12.92 -2.83 -4.09
C TYR A 120 -13.65 -1.60 -4.62
N LYS A 121 -13.40 -0.45 -3.99
CA LYS A 121 -13.88 0.85 -4.46
C LYS A 121 -12.96 1.35 -5.56
N TYR A 122 -13.52 1.61 -6.73
CA TYR A 122 -12.83 2.25 -7.84
C TYR A 122 -12.78 3.76 -7.68
N TYR A 123 -11.62 4.36 -7.97
CA TYR A 123 -11.49 5.79 -8.25
C TYR A 123 -10.30 6.04 -9.18
N GLU A 124 -10.21 7.25 -9.72
CA GLU A 124 -9.07 7.67 -10.54
C GLU A 124 -8.20 8.67 -9.80
N TYR A 125 -6.94 8.31 -9.56
CA TYR A 125 -5.93 9.23 -9.05
C TYR A 125 -5.10 9.75 -10.22
N GLN A 126 -5.22 11.03 -10.55
CA GLN A 126 -4.53 11.63 -11.70
C GLN A 126 -4.76 10.87 -13.03
N LYS A 127 -6.01 10.42 -13.26
CA LYS A 127 -6.42 9.57 -14.41
C LYS A 127 -5.85 8.14 -14.39
N ILE A 128 -5.30 7.70 -13.27
CA ILE A 128 -4.82 6.33 -13.11
C ILE A 128 -5.87 5.49 -12.37
N PRO A 129 -6.34 4.39 -12.97
CA PRO A 129 -7.24 3.43 -12.32
C PRO A 129 -6.66 2.95 -10.99
N THR A 130 -7.39 3.22 -9.91
CA THR A 130 -7.00 2.82 -8.55
C THR A 130 -8.15 2.11 -7.85
N TYR A 131 -7.83 0.99 -7.20
CA TYR A 131 -8.78 0.15 -6.47
C TYR A 131 -8.37 0.08 -5.01
N LEU A 132 -9.31 0.42 -4.12
CA LEU A 132 -9.08 0.45 -2.68
C LEU A 132 -10.08 -0.41 -1.94
N LYS A 133 -9.59 -1.23 -1.01
CA LYS A 133 -10.45 -1.98 -0.08
C LYS A 133 -9.86 -1.95 1.32
N ASN A 134 -10.65 -1.44 2.27
CA ASN A 134 -10.36 -1.60 3.69
C ASN A 134 -10.76 -3.01 4.13
N ASN A 135 -9.77 -3.82 4.51
CA ASN A 135 -9.96 -5.19 4.99
C ASN A 135 -9.98 -5.29 6.52
N GLY A 136 -9.95 -4.16 7.23
CA GLY A 136 -9.85 -4.13 8.69
C GLY A 136 -8.61 -4.86 9.18
N THR A 137 -8.78 -5.78 10.13
CA THR A 137 -7.69 -6.60 10.70
C THR A 137 -7.89 -8.10 10.47
N ASN A 138 -8.69 -8.50 9.46
CA ASN A 138 -8.87 -9.90 9.13
C ASN A 138 -7.67 -10.44 8.34
N LEU A 139 -6.67 -10.95 9.07
CA LEU A 139 -5.41 -11.42 8.49
C LEU A 139 -5.55 -12.56 7.49
N LYS A 140 -6.45 -13.51 7.73
CA LYS A 140 -6.65 -14.65 6.83
C LYS A 140 -7.17 -14.21 5.47
N ASN A 141 -8.14 -13.29 5.45
CA ASN A 141 -8.67 -12.75 4.21
C ASN A 141 -7.64 -11.86 3.50
N LEU A 142 -6.90 -11.03 4.25
CA LEU A 142 -5.81 -10.22 3.72
C LEU A 142 -4.72 -11.06 3.05
N GLU A 143 -4.26 -12.11 3.75
CA GLU A 143 -3.26 -13.05 3.22
C GLU A 143 -3.75 -13.68 1.92
N PHE A 144 -4.98 -14.20 1.92
CA PHE A 144 -5.59 -14.79 0.73
C PHE A 144 -5.65 -13.81 -0.44
N GLU A 145 -6.17 -12.60 -0.24
CA GLU A 145 -6.28 -11.61 -1.32
C GLU A 145 -4.91 -11.17 -1.84
N ILE A 146 -3.93 -10.96 -0.95
CA ILE A 146 -2.55 -10.61 -1.31
C ILE A 146 -1.93 -11.69 -2.19
N LYS A 147 -2.04 -12.97 -1.78
CA LYS A 147 -1.51 -14.10 -2.55
C LYS A 147 -2.21 -14.23 -3.91
N GLU A 148 -3.53 -14.11 -3.94
CA GLU A 148 -4.29 -14.16 -5.19
C GLU A 148 -3.92 -13.03 -6.15
N ILE A 149 -3.72 -11.81 -5.64
CA ILE A 149 -3.26 -10.67 -6.44
C ILE A 149 -1.85 -10.95 -6.99
N LEU A 150 -0.89 -11.33 -6.14
CA LEU A 150 0.48 -11.63 -6.58
C LEU A 150 0.52 -12.74 -7.64
N ASN A 151 -0.27 -13.79 -7.44
CA ASN A 151 -0.28 -14.95 -8.32
C ASN A 151 -1.04 -14.71 -9.62
N LYS A 152 -2.27 -14.23 -9.55
CA LYS A 152 -3.16 -14.15 -10.72
C LYS A 152 -2.99 -12.86 -11.50
N VAL A 153 -2.75 -11.73 -10.81
CA VAL A 153 -2.51 -10.44 -11.47
C VAL A 153 -1.06 -10.39 -11.93
N TYR A 154 -0.11 -10.47 -11.00
CA TYR A 154 1.32 -10.26 -11.28
C TYR A 154 2.07 -11.50 -11.75
N SER A 155 1.42 -12.68 -11.80
CA SER A 155 2.02 -13.93 -12.31
C SER A 155 3.27 -14.37 -11.54
N LEU A 156 3.32 -14.05 -10.23
CA LEU A 156 4.36 -14.54 -9.32
C LEU A 156 3.95 -15.90 -8.77
N ASP A 157 4.91 -16.79 -8.53
CA ASP A 157 4.61 -18.07 -7.89
C ASP A 157 4.74 -17.98 -6.37
N ASN A 158 4.15 -18.93 -5.64
CA ASN A 158 4.23 -18.94 -4.17
C ASN A 158 5.69 -19.04 -3.63
N GLN A 159 6.64 -19.48 -4.46
CA GLN A 159 8.04 -19.64 -4.08
C GLN A 159 8.86 -18.37 -4.33
N THR A 160 8.28 -17.38 -5.02
CA THR A 160 8.93 -16.12 -5.36
C THR A 160 9.18 -15.31 -4.09
N ASN A 161 10.36 -14.70 -4.03
CA ASN A 161 10.66 -13.69 -3.01
C ASN A 161 10.20 -12.33 -3.50
N ILE A 162 9.53 -11.60 -2.63
CA ILE A 162 9.16 -10.20 -2.82
C ILE A 162 9.86 -9.37 -1.76
N GLU A 163 10.11 -8.12 -2.12
CA GLU A 163 10.59 -7.12 -1.18
C GLU A 163 9.39 -6.37 -0.58
N VAL A 164 9.49 -6.06 0.70
CA VAL A 164 8.49 -5.31 1.43
C VAL A 164 9.17 -4.16 2.15
N GLU A 165 8.74 -2.94 1.88
CA GLU A 165 9.19 -1.75 2.61
C GLU A 165 8.08 -1.21 3.48
N ILE A 166 8.34 -1.07 4.78
CA ILE A 166 7.36 -0.59 5.76
C ILE A 166 7.78 0.77 6.28
N TYR A 167 6.93 1.77 6.05
CA TYR A 167 7.11 3.14 6.49
C TYR A 167 6.13 3.44 7.64
N ASP A 168 6.67 3.72 8.83
CA ASP A 168 5.90 4.31 9.93
C ASP A 168 5.69 5.80 9.63
N GLN A 169 4.44 6.23 9.48
CA GLN A 169 4.08 7.62 9.18
C GLN A 169 3.69 8.40 10.45
N GLY A 170 3.90 7.80 11.63
CA GLY A 170 3.58 8.38 12.92
C GLY A 170 2.10 8.27 13.31
N PRO A 171 1.69 8.91 14.41
CA PRO A 171 0.33 8.81 14.92
C PRO A 171 -0.68 9.47 13.96
N ILE A 172 -1.86 8.88 13.85
CA ILE A 172 -2.98 9.47 13.11
C ILE A 172 -3.42 10.75 13.83
N GLN A 173 -3.34 11.88 13.13
CA GLN A 173 -3.83 13.15 13.68
C GLN A 173 -5.34 13.22 13.54
N TYR A 174 -6.05 13.27 14.67
CA TYR A 174 -7.45 13.61 14.70
C TYR A 174 -7.61 15.10 14.35
N ILE A 175 -8.18 15.40 13.18
CA ILE A 175 -8.78 16.71 12.97
C ILE A 175 -10.11 16.67 13.71
N ILE A 176 -10.15 17.23 14.92
CA ILE A 176 -11.41 17.51 15.61
C ILE A 176 -12.03 18.68 14.85
N PRO A 177 -13.20 18.52 14.19
CA PRO A 177 -13.89 19.65 13.62
C PRO A 177 -14.32 20.58 14.76
N ASN A 178 -13.84 21.83 14.73
CA ASN A 178 -14.35 22.91 15.59
C ASN A 178 -15.79 23.27 15.21
#